data_AF-A0A9X1CAD5-F1
#
_entry.id   AF-A0A9X1CAD5-F1
#
_cell.length_a   1.000
_cell.length_b   1.000
_cell.length_c   1.000
_cell.angle_alpha   90.00
_cell.angle_beta   90.00
_cell.angle_gamma   90.00
#
_symmetry.space_group_name_H-M   'P 1'
#
loop_
_entity.id
_entity.type
_entity.pdbx_description
1 polymer ?
#
loop_
_entity_poly.entity_id
_entity_poly.type
_entity_poly.pdbx_seq_one_letter_code
_entity_poly.pdbx_strand_id
1 'polypeptide(L)'
;MEHFRRFWFENFNKKPAFKPNYILPNITSIIRCLNNENGLAVVPDFLCQEHILKNHIHLVWEGTVKTENTLYFASRTDLKYKKELDIIKNIFTSKMK
;
A
#
# COMPACT_ATOMS: atom_id res chain seq x y z
N MET A 1 6.47 -1.63 -9.29
CA MET A 1 7.64 -2.54 -9.27
C MET A 1 8.75 -2.07 -8.34
N GLU A 2 9.04 -0.77 -8.26
CA GLU A 2 10.09 -0.23 -7.39
C GLU A 2 9.89 -0.58 -5.91
N HIS A 3 8.69 -0.36 -5.36
CA HIS A 3 8.39 -0.68 -3.95
C HIS A 3 8.65 -2.15 -3.59
N PHE A 4 8.29 -3.09 -4.47
CA PHE A 4 8.57 -4.51 -4.27
C PHE A 4 10.07 -4.80 -4.24
N ARG A 5 10.83 -4.25 -5.20
CA ARG A 5 12.28 -4.45 -5.25
C ARG A 5 12.98 -3.81 -4.06
N ARG A 6 12.53 -2.63 -3.63
CA ARG A 6 13.05 -1.94 -2.45
C ARG A 6 12.76 -2.74 -1.19
N PHE A 7 11.51 -3.12 -0.93
CA PHE A 7 11.15 -3.98 0.21
C PHE A 7 12.01 -5.25 0.25
N TRP A 8 12.17 -5.92 -0.89
CA TRP A 8 12.97 -7.14 -0.98
C TRP A 8 14.44 -6.89 -0.68
N PHE A 9 15.01 -5.82 -1.23
CA PHE A 9 16.40 -5.46 -1.01
C PHE A 9 16.66 -5.08 0.45
N GLU A 10 15.84 -4.21 1.05
CA GLU A 10 15.99 -3.79 2.45
C GLU A 10 15.90 -4.97 3.42
N ASN A 11 15.03 -5.94 3.15
CA ASN A 11 14.80 -7.07 4.06
C ASN A 11 15.73 -8.27 3.85
N PHE A 12 16.24 -8.48 2.62
CA PHE A 12 17.05 -9.66 2.27
C PHE A 12 18.46 -9.32 1.77
N ASN A 13 18.79 -8.03 1.63
CA ASN A 13 20.05 -7.50 1.05
C ASN A 13 20.38 -8.09 -0.34
N LYS A 14 19.34 -8.45 -1.11
CA LYS A 14 19.46 -9.12 -2.41
C LYS A 14 18.34 -8.67 -3.34
N LYS A 15 18.52 -8.90 -4.64
CA LYS A 15 17.41 -8.77 -5.59
C LYS A 15 16.55 -10.05 -5.55
N PRO A 16 15.23 -9.95 -5.77
CA PRO A 16 14.37 -11.12 -5.85
C PRO A 16 14.87 -12.05 -6.97
N ALA A 17 15.08 -13.33 -6.62
CA ALA A 17 15.56 -14.35 -7.56
C ALA A 17 14.44 -14.92 -8.45
N PHE A 18 13.21 -14.43 -8.30
CA PHE A 18 12.04 -14.84 -9.05
C PHE A 18 11.35 -13.64 -9.71
N LYS A 19 10.56 -13.94 -10.74
CA LYS A 19 9.66 -12.96 -11.37
C LYS A 19 8.26 -13.15 -10.80
N PRO A 20 7.53 -12.06 -10.47
CA PRO A 20 6.12 -12.18 -10.10
C PRO A 20 5.32 -12.84 -11.22
N ASN A 21 4.47 -13.81 -10.87
CA ASN A 21 3.63 -14.52 -11.84
C ASN A 21 2.52 -13.63 -12.41
N TYR A 22 2.06 -12.65 -11.62
CA TYR A 22 1.01 -11.70 -12.01
C TYR A 22 1.44 -10.29 -11.67
N ILE A 23 1.13 -9.35 -12.57
CA ILE A 23 1.35 -7.92 -12.37
C ILE A 23 -0.01 -7.25 -12.55
N LEU A 24 -0.57 -6.78 -11.44
CA LEU A 24 -1.86 -6.11 -11.41
C LEU A 24 -1.67 -4.60 -11.26
N PRO A 25 -2.55 -3.77 -11.87
CA PRO A 25 -2.41 -2.31 -11.83
C PRO A 25 -2.83 -1.68 -10.49
N ASN A 26 -3.53 -2.44 -9.63
CA ASN A 26 -4.12 -1.91 -8.39
C ASN A 26 -3.95 -2.91 -7.23
N ILE A 27 -3.51 -2.41 -6.08
CA ILE A 27 -3.38 -3.19 -4.83
C ILE A 27 -4.73 -3.75 -4.36
N THR A 28 -5.83 -3.02 -4.56
CA THR A 28 -7.18 -3.52 -4.24
C THR A 28 -7.50 -4.77 -5.06
N SER A 29 -7.09 -4.82 -6.33
CA SER A 29 -7.26 -6.00 -7.17
C SER A 29 -6.38 -7.16 -6.68
N ILE A 30 -5.14 -6.88 -6.25
CA ILE A 30 -4.26 -7.88 -5.63
C ILE A 30 -4.95 -8.52 -4.41
N ILE A 31 -5.48 -7.69 -3.50
CA ILE A 31 -6.15 -8.17 -2.28
C ILE A 31 -7.38 -9.04 -2.64
N ARG A 32 -8.18 -8.64 -3.63
CA ARG A 32 -9.32 -9.44 -4.09
C ARG A 32 -8.90 -10.79 -4.67
N CYS A 33 -7.82 -10.83 -5.44
CA CYS A 33 -7.26 -12.09 -5.94
C CYS A 33 -6.78 -12.98 -4.80
N LEU A 34 -6.07 -12.43 -3.80
CA LEU A 34 -5.61 -13.20 -2.64
C LEU A 34 -6.74 -13.75 -1.76
N ASN A 35 -7.89 -13.06 -1.72
CA ASN A 35 -9.05 -13.55 -0.98
C ASN A 35 -9.75 -14.73 -1.67
N ASN A 36 -9.71 -14.77 -3.01
CA ASN A 36 -10.44 -15.76 -3.79
C ASN A 36 -9.55 -16.94 -4.23
N GLU A 37 -8.24 -16.75 -4.25
CA GLU A 37 -7.26 -17.68 -4.81
C GLU A 37 -5.99 -17.74 -3.94
N ASN A 38 -5.20 -18.79 -4.13
CA ASN A 38 -3.94 -18.96 -3.41
C ASN A 38 -2.80 -18.14 -4.02
N GLY A 39 -2.13 -17.34 -3.20
CA GLY A 39 -0.97 -16.56 -3.65
C GLY A 39 -0.32 -15.77 -2.52
N LEU A 40 0.74 -15.04 -2.88
CA LEU A 40 1.44 -14.12 -1.98
C LEU A 40 1.66 -12.79 -2.71
N ALA A 41 1.54 -11.68 -1.98
CA ALA A 41 1.91 -10.37 -2.47
C ALA A 41 2.52 -9.51 -1.36
N VAL A 42 3.41 -8.61 -1.78
CA VAL A 42 3.90 -7.53 -0.92
C VAL A 42 3.03 -6.31 -1.18
N VAL A 43 2.33 -5.87 -0.15
CA VAL A 43 1.32 -4.80 -0.21
C VAL A 43 1.47 -3.87 1.01
N PRO A 44 1.10 -2.58 0.90
CA PRO A 44 1.07 -1.68 2.05
C PRO A 44 0.07 -2.15 3.10
N ASP A 45 0.45 -2.05 4.35
CA ASP A 45 -0.32 -2.43 5.53
C ASP A 45 -1.66 -1.70 5.64
N PHE A 46 -1.68 -0.38 5.45
CA PHE A 46 -2.88 0.46 5.60
C PHE A 46 -4.02 0.08 4.63
N LEU A 47 -3.70 -0.58 3.51
CA LEU A 47 -4.71 -1.07 2.55
C LEU A 47 -5.25 -2.45 2.91
N CYS A 48 -4.59 -3.16 3.82
CA CYS A 48 -4.85 -4.56 4.12
C CYS A 48 -5.45 -4.79 5.50
N GLN A 49 -5.34 -3.82 6.42
CA GLN A 49 -5.83 -3.94 7.80
C GLN A 49 -7.28 -4.45 7.89
N GLU A 50 -8.20 -3.83 7.16
CA GLU A 50 -9.62 -4.23 7.18
C GLU A 50 -9.82 -5.66 6.64
N HIS A 51 -9.08 -6.04 5.60
CA HIS A 51 -9.16 -7.37 5.01
C HIS A 51 -8.58 -8.45 5.92
N ILE A 52 -7.50 -8.14 6.66
CA ILE A 52 -6.94 -9.04 7.67
C ILE A 52 -7.92 -9.21 8.84
N LEU A 53 -8.51 -8.12 9.34
CA LEU A 53 -9.51 -8.17 10.41
C LEU A 53 -10.75 -8.99 10.03
N LYS A 54 -11.13 -8.99 8.75
CA LYS A 54 -12.23 -9.79 8.20
C LYS A 54 -11.83 -11.21 7.82
N ASN A 55 -10.59 -11.65 8.10
CA ASN A 55 -10.03 -12.93 7.69
C ASN A 55 -10.10 -13.22 6.18
N HIS A 56 -10.13 -12.16 5.36
CA HIS A 56 -10.11 -12.28 3.89
C HIS A 56 -8.71 -12.62 3.38
N ILE A 57 -7.68 -12.11 4.06
CA ILE A 57 -6.27 -12.40 3.78
C ILE A 57 -5.54 -12.53 5.10
N HIS A 58 -4.37 -13.16 5.08
CA HIS A 58 -3.57 -13.38 6.27
C HIS A 58 -2.20 -12.71 6.12
N LEU A 59 -1.75 -12.06 7.18
CA LEU A 59 -0.39 -11.55 7.27
C LEU A 59 0.57 -12.72 7.43
N VAL A 60 1.48 -12.90 6.47
CA VAL A 60 2.53 -13.92 6.53
C VAL A 60 3.79 -13.37 7.20
N TRP A 61 4.18 -12.14 6.84
CA TRP A 61 5.38 -11.49 7.36
C TRP A 61 5.37 -9.98 7.07
N GLU A 62 5.81 -9.16 8.03
CA GLU A 62 5.87 -7.68 7.90
C GLU A 62 7.24 -7.16 7.43
N GLY A 63 8.27 -8.01 7.44
CA GLY A 63 9.66 -7.59 7.26
C GLY A 63 10.39 -7.41 8.59
N THR A 64 11.72 -7.44 8.54
CA THR A 64 12.61 -7.02 9.64
C THR A 64 12.93 -5.53 9.57
N VAL A 65 12.99 -4.98 8.35
CA VAL A 65 13.25 -3.56 8.09
C VAL A 65 11.97 -2.90 7.61
N LYS A 66 11.48 -1.93 8.39
CA LYS A 66 10.31 -1.13 8.02
C LYS A 66 10.58 -0.36 6.74
N THR A 67 9.81 -0.68 5.70
CA THR A 67 9.88 0.02 4.40
C THR A 67 8.68 0.94 4.27
N GLU A 68 8.89 2.24 4.51
CA GLU A 68 7.80 3.22 4.54
C GLU A 68 7.67 3.98 3.20
N ASN A 69 6.47 4.50 2.92
CA ASN A 69 6.20 5.37 1.80
C ASN A 69 5.56 6.66 2.31
N THR A 70 6.15 7.81 2.00
CA THR A 70 5.56 9.11 2.30
C THR A 70 4.52 9.45 1.23
N LEU A 71 3.27 9.63 1.66
CA LEU A 71 2.20 10.13 0.81
C LEU A 71 2.11 11.64 0.93
N TYR A 72 2.21 12.34 -0.21
CA TYR A 72 2.13 13.79 -0.26
C TYR A 72 0.73 14.23 -0.70
N PHE A 73 0.15 15.18 0.02
CA PHE A 73 -1.06 15.88 -0.40
C PHE A 73 -0.66 17.15 -1.16
N ALA A 74 -0.88 17.17 -2.46
CA ALA A 74 -0.52 18.29 -3.33
C ALA A 74 -1.77 19.04 -3.80
N SER A 75 -1.69 20.37 -3.79
CA SER A 75 -2.76 21.25 -4.27
C SER A 75 -2.19 22.44 -5.02
N ARG A 76 -2.97 23.00 -5.94
CA ARG A 76 -2.66 24.28 -6.58
C ARG A 76 -2.71 25.42 -5.57
N THR A 77 -1.77 26.36 -5.65
CA THR A 77 -1.70 27.54 -4.78
C THR A 77 -2.75 28.61 -5.14
N ASP A 78 -3.17 28.65 -6.40
CA ASP A 78 -4.14 29.61 -6.95
C ASP A 78 -5.60 29.12 -6.91
N LEU A 79 -5.87 28.05 -6.15
CA LEU A 79 -7.20 27.46 -6.07
C LEU A 79 -8.21 28.44 -5.42
N LYS A 80 -9.32 28.72 -6.12
CA LYS A 80 -10.40 29.58 -5.62
C LYS A 80 -11.15 28.96 -4.42
N TYR A 81 -11.23 27.62 -4.38
CA TYR A 81 -11.99 26.84 -3.40
C TYR A 81 -11.12 26.40 -2.20
N LYS A 82 -10.53 27.37 -1.49
CA LYS A 82 -9.62 27.08 -0.37
C LYS A 82 -10.32 26.40 0.81
N LYS A 83 -11.56 26.80 1.09
CA LYS A 83 -12.34 26.25 2.22
C LYS A 83 -12.65 24.77 2.02
N GLU A 84 -13.06 24.40 0.80
CA GLU A 84 -13.34 23.03 0.40
C GLU A 84 -12.07 22.18 0.42
N LEU A 85 -10.94 22.76 -0.03
CA LEU A 85 -9.64 22.12 0.06
C LEU A 85 -9.26 21.82 1.51
N ASP A 86 -9.48 22.76 2.43
CA ASP A 86 -9.21 22.56 3.86
C ASP A 86 -10.09 21.45 4.46
N ILE A 87 -11.36 21.35 4.05
CA ILE A 87 -12.25 20.25 4.46
C ILE A 87 -11.68 18.91 4.01
N ILE A 88 -11.29 18.80 2.73
CA ILE A 88 -10.70 17.57 2.18
C ILE A 88 -9.41 17.24 2.94
N LYS A 89 -8.52 18.21 3.15
CA LYS A 89 -7.27 18.02 3.89
C LYS A 89 -7.53 17.49 5.30
N ASN A 90 -8.51 18.06 6.01
CA ASN A 90 -8.91 17.60 7.34
C ASN A 90 -9.45 16.16 7.34
N ILE A 91 -10.21 15.75 6.32
CA ILE A 91 -10.67 14.37 6.16
C ILE A 91 -9.47 13.42 5.97
N PHE A 92 -8.52 13.77 5.10
CA PHE A 92 -7.32 12.96 4.91
C PHE A 92 -6.50 12.83 6.20
N THR A 93 -6.24 13.93 6.91
CA THR A 93 -5.46 13.91 8.16
C THR A 93 -6.17 13.20 9.32
N SER A 94 -7.50 13.11 9.31
CA SER A 94 -8.25 12.38 10.34
C SER A 94 -8.37 10.88 10.05
N LYS A 95 -8.58 10.49 8.79
CA LYS A 95 -8.74 9.07 8.40
C LYS A 95 -7.42 8.31 8.23
N MET A 96 -6.31 8.99 7.98
CA MET A 96 -4.98 8.38 7.79
C MET A 96 -4.12 8.42 9.06
N LYS A 97 -4.74 8.54 10.23
CA LYS A 97 -4.07 8.45 11.55
C LYS A 97 -4.04 7.01 12.05
#